data_AF-F6D7Y7-F1
#
_entry.id   AF-F6D7Y7-F1
#
_cell.length_a   1.000
_cell.length_b   1.000
_cell.length_c   1.000
_cell.angle_alpha   90.00
_cell.angle_beta   90.00
_cell.angle_gamma   90.00
#
_symmetry.space_group_name_H-M   'P 1'
#
loop_
_entity.id
_entity.type
_entity.pdbx_description
1 polymer ?
#
loop_
_entity_poly.entity_id
_entity_poly.type
_entity_poly.pdbx_seq_one_letter_code
_entity_poly.pdbx_strand_id
1 'polypeptide(L)'
;MKKCLNEWNATVEALGQGRQTILIRKYGTTVENFLLYPTASYAFKNDFLRSFEIEYKAFASANLIPKKEDGKTEIKYYAEVEDVVEKSSKMIGTLNKYHIWTKEHLESYLNNKKAKIWILRVYKLKEPVMVQTNGGTRYANLKNEVPIAGMKPVLKDEMFSSLKKEIECMN
;
A
#
# COMPACT_ATOMS: atom_id res chain seq x y z
N MET A 1 14.38 -0.91 -12.04
CA MET A 1 13.02 -1.49 -12.01
C MET A 1 12.02 -0.55 -12.71
N LYS A 2 11.03 -1.08 -13.44
CA LYS A 2 9.95 -0.28 -14.06
C LYS A 2 8.53 -0.60 -13.59
N LYS A 3 8.27 -1.80 -13.09
CA LYS A 3 6.92 -2.23 -12.71
C LYS A 3 6.47 -1.53 -11.44
N CYS A 4 5.26 -0.99 -11.43
CA CYS A 4 4.67 -0.37 -10.25
C CYS A 4 3.24 -0.83 -10.00
N LEU A 5 2.82 -0.78 -8.73
CA LEU A 5 1.44 -0.94 -8.29
C LEU A 5 0.87 0.46 -7.98
N ASN A 6 -0.25 0.79 -8.60
CA ASN A 6 -1.02 1.98 -8.25
C ASN A 6 -1.77 1.75 -6.94
N GLU A 7 -1.60 2.67 -6.00
CA GLU A 7 -2.30 2.65 -4.73
C GLU A 7 -2.57 4.08 -4.25
N TRP A 8 -3.57 4.26 -3.38
CA TRP A 8 -3.88 5.52 -2.73
C TRP A 8 -2.67 6.08 -1.99
N ASN A 9 -2.35 7.35 -2.21
CA ASN A 9 -1.17 7.99 -1.63
C ASN A 9 -1.09 7.83 -0.10
N ALA A 10 -2.20 8.00 0.63
CA ALA A 10 -2.23 7.79 2.07
C ALA A 10 -1.80 6.35 2.46
N THR A 11 -2.24 5.35 1.70
CA THR A 11 -1.85 3.94 1.92
C THR A 11 -0.37 3.71 1.57
N VAL A 12 0.12 4.32 0.48
CA VAL A 12 1.54 4.29 0.09
C VAL A 12 2.42 4.89 1.18
N GLU A 13 2.03 6.02 1.76
CA GLU A 13 2.76 6.64 2.87
C GLU A 13 2.66 5.83 4.16
N ALA A 14 1.53 5.19 4.44
CA ALA A 14 1.40 4.34 5.62
C ALA A 14 2.32 3.12 5.53
N LEU A 15 2.42 2.50 4.35
CA LEU A 15 3.40 1.45 4.07
C LEU A 15 4.84 1.98 4.22
N GLY A 16 5.14 3.11 3.60
CA GLY A 16 6.48 3.70 3.58
C GLY A 16 6.98 4.24 4.93
N GLN A 17 6.07 4.50 5.86
CA GLN A 17 6.38 4.95 7.23
C GLN A 17 6.21 3.84 8.28
N GLY A 18 5.95 2.59 7.85
CA GLY A 18 5.86 1.45 8.75
C GLY A 18 4.60 1.44 9.62
N ARG A 19 3.58 2.23 9.27
CA ARG A 19 2.26 2.25 9.94
C ARG A 19 1.41 1.04 9.59
N GLN A 20 1.66 0.46 8.41
CA GLN A 20 1.10 -0.82 8.00
C GLN A 20 2.10 -1.58 7.14
N THR A 21 1.88 -2.89 7.01
CA THR A 21 2.70 -3.79 6.21
C THR A 21 1.87 -4.65 5.26
N ILE A 22 0.57 -4.39 5.16
CA ILE A 22 -0.36 -5.19 4.36
C ILE A 22 -1.12 -4.35 3.35
N LEU A 23 -1.57 -5.03 2.29
CA LEU A 23 -2.66 -4.56 1.43
C LEU A 23 -3.80 -5.56 1.48
N ILE A 24 -5.03 -5.05 1.61
CA ILE A 24 -6.24 -5.85 1.60
C ILE A 24 -6.86 -5.76 0.21
N ARG A 25 -7.07 -6.91 -0.44
CA ARG A 25 -7.52 -7.01 -1.84
C ARG A 25 -8.63 -8.04 -2.01
N LYS A 26 -9.38 -7.90 -3.10
CA LYS A 26 -10.31 -8.95 -3.59
C LYS A 26 -9.59 -10.07 -4.36
N TYR A 27 -8.30 -9.91 -4.61
CA TYR A 27 -7.54 -10.71 -5.55
C TYR A 27 -6.12 -10.92 -5.03
N GLY A 28 -5.51 -12.07 -5.35
CA GLY A 28 -4.11 -12.34 -5.06
C GLY A 28 -3.18 -11.72 -6.12
N THR A 29 -1.88 -12.00 -6.04
CA THR A 29 -0.95 -11.62 -7.09
C THR A 29 0.15 -12.64 -7.26
N THR A 30 0.65 -12.75 -8.48
CA THR A 30 1.88 -13.48 -8.84
C THR A 30 3.05 -12.51 -9.06
N VAL A 31 2.84 -11.21 -8.84
CA VAL A 31 3.91 -10.21 -8.93
C VAL A 31 4.61 -10.17 -7.58
N GLU A 32 5.86 -10.59 -7.57
CA GLU A 32 6.67 -10.71 -6.36
C GLU A 32 7.18 -9.36 -5.86
N ASN A 33 7.35 -8.37 -6.74
CA ASN A 33 7.85 -7.06 -6.37
C ASN A 33 7.40 -5.95 -7.33
N PHE A 34 7.32 -4.74 -6.78
CA PHE A 34 6.94 -3.53 -7.53
C PHE A 34 7.33 -2.25 -6.78
N LEU A 35 7.42 -1.16 -7.53
CA LEU A 35 7.41 0.19 -6.95
C LEU A 35 6.00 0.57 -6.52
N LEU A 36 5.86 1.32 -5.43
CA LEU A 36 4.57 1.86 -5.00
C LEU A 36 4.31 3.19 -5.72
N TYR A 37 3.36 3.20 -6.64
CA TYR A 37 2.95 4.40 -7.39
C TYR A 37 1.75 5.06 -6.71
N PRO A 38 1.92 6.27 -6.13
CA PRO A 38 0.85 6.92 -5.43
C PRO A 38 -0.16 7.55 -6.39
N THR A 39 -1.44 7.33 -6.08
CA THR A 39 -2.59 7.86 -6.80
C THR A 39 -3.46 8.67 -5.84
N ALA A 40 -4.20 9.65 -6.37
CA ALA A 40 -5.03 10.55 -5.55
C ALA A 40 -6.46 10.69 -6.08
N SER A 41 -6.93 9.79 -6.96
CA SER A 41 -8.30 9.88 -7.49
C SER A 41 -9.36 9.80 -6.39
N TYR A 42 -9.06 9.13 -5.27
CA TYR A 42 -9.93 9.05 -4.10
C TYR A 42 -10.08 10.38 -3.35
N ALA A 43 -9.10 11.28 -3.47
CA ALA A 43 -9.08 12.56 -2.77
C ALA A 43 -10.21 13.50 -3.19
N PHE A 44 -10.72 13.32 -4.42
CA PHE A 44 -11.75 14.17 -5.01
C PHE A 44 -13.18 13.71 -4.66
N LYS A 45 -13.33 12.72 -3.77
CA LYS A 45 -14.63 12.32 -3.22
C LYS A 45 -14.96 13.15 -1.98
N ASN A 46 -16.19 13.66 -1.88
CA ASN A 46 -16.63 14.56 -0.79
C ASN A 46 -16.34 14.02 0.63
N ASP A 47 -16.40 12.71 0.83
CA ASP A 47 -16.26 12.06 2.14
C ASP A 47 -15.05 11.11 2.23
N PHE A 48 -13.96 11.36 1.49
CA PHE A 48 -12.84 10.40 1.43
C PHE A 48 -12.28 10.04 2.82
N LEU A 49 -12.29 10.97 3.78
CA LEU A 49 -11.83 10.77 5.16
C LEU A 49 -12.65 9.75 5.95
N ARG A 50 -13.89 9.44 5.54
CA ARG A 50 -14.67 8.35 6.15
C ARG A 50 -14.06 6.97 5.90
N SER A 51 -13.13 6.88 4.95
CA SER A 51 -12.43 5.63 4.63
C SER A 51 -11.30 5.30 5.60
N PHE A 52 -10.91 6.23 6.48
CA PHE A 52 -9.76 6.09 7.36
C PHE A 52 -10.18 6.12 8.84
N GLU A 53 -9.54 5.26 9.65
CA GLU A 53 -9.75 5.24 11.09
C GLU A 53 -9.45 6.60 11.72
N ILE A 54 -10.12 6.90 12.83
CA ILE A 54 -10.10 8.25 13.44
C ILE A 54 -8.67 8.74 13.72
N GLU A 55 -7.81 7.85 14.21
CA GLU A 55 -6.39 8.13 14.51
C GLU A 55 -5.54 8.39 13.25
N TYR A 56 -5.97 7.90 12.08
CA TYR A 56 -5.27 8.09 10.81
C TYR A 56 -5.87 9.19 9.93
N LYS A 57 -6.97 9.84 10.32
CA LYS A 57 -7.58 10.92 9.50
C LYS A 57 -6.62 12.08 9.25
N ALA A 58 -5.95 12.58 10.30
CA ALA A 58 -4.96 13.66 10.15
C ALA A 58 -3.79 13.22 9.25
N PHE A 59 -3.34 11.97 9.41
CA PHE A 59 -2.31 11.39 8.57
C PHE A 59 -2.75 11.28 7.10
N ALA A 60 -3.96 10.80 6.83
CA ALA A 60 -4.51 10.66 5.49
C ALA A 60 -4.71 12.03 4.81
N SER A 61 -5.18 13.03 5.56
CA SER A 61 -5.27 14.42 5.08
C SER A 61 -3.91 14.99 4.70
N ALA A 62 -2.88 14.80 5.54
CA ALA A 62 -1.53 15.27 5.25
C ALA A 62 -0.88 14.57 4.06
N ASN A 63 -1.33 13.34 3.73
CA ASN A 63 -0.78 12.51 2.66
C ASN A 63 -1.81 12.27 1.55
N LEU A 64 -2.64 13.27 1.24
CA LEU A 64 -3.73 13.13 0.29
C LEU A 64 -3.27 13.11 -1.17
N ILE A 65 -2.39 14.03 -1.53
CA ILE A 65 -1.93 14.25 -2.91
C ILE A 65 -0.43 13.97 -2.96
N PRO A 66 0.05 13.08 -3.85
CA PRO A 66 1.48 12.87 -4.01
C PRO A 66 2.16 14.09 -4.62
N LYS A 67 3.44 14.27 -4.32
CA LYS A 67 4.25 15.28 -4.97
C LYS A 67 4.30 15.03 -6.48
N LYS A 68 4.01 16.08 -7.25
CA LYS A 68 4.05 16.09 -8.72
C LYS A 68 4.77 17.34 -9.22
N GLU A 69 5.53 17.16 -10.29
CA GLU A 69 6.32 18.22 -10.93
C GLU A 69 6.44 17.86 -12.41
N ASP A 70 6.15 18.79 -13.32
CA ASP A 70 6.25 18.62 -14.77
C ASP A 70 5.60 17.32 -15.31
N GLY A 71 4.41 17.00 -14.79
CA GLY A 71 3.67 15.79 -15.17
C GLY A 71 4.31 14.48 -14.70
N LYS A 72 5.33 14.54 -13.84
CA LYS A 72 5.94 13.40 -13.16
C LYS A 72 5.38 13.27 -11.75
N THR A 73 5.38 12.05 -11.22
CA THR A 73 4.99 11.74 -9.84
C THR A 73 6.21 11.21 -9.09
N GLU A 74 6.37 11.63 -7.83
CA GLU A 74 7.47 11.17 -6.97
C GLU A 74 7.22 9.73 -6.50
N ILE A 75 8.21 8.85 -6.70
CA ILE A 75 8.23 7.49 -6.17
C ILE A 75 9.30 7.40 -5.08
N LYS A 76 8.91 6.85 -3.94
CA LYS A 76 9.76 6.77 -2.73
C LYS A 76 10.00 5.36 -2.24
N TYR A 77 9.15 4.41 -2.66
CA TYR A 77 9.08 3.11 -2.01
C TYR A 77 9.03 1.97 -3.02
N TYR A 78 9.67 0.88 -2.62
CA TYR A 78 9.65 -0.42 -3.27
C TYR A 78 9.05 -1.43 -2.29
N ALA A 79 8.34 -2.43 -2.82
CA ALA A 79 7.75 -3.48 -2.00
C ALA A 79 7.95 -4.86 -2.62
N GLU A 80 8.20 -5.83 -1.75
CA GLU A 80 8.21 -7.26 -2.03
C GLU A 80 6.96 -7.90 -1.40
N VAL A 81 6.33 -8.81 -2.14
CA VAL A 81 5.20 -9.60 -1.65
C VAL A 81 5.78 -10.84 -0.97
N GLU A 82 5.69 -10.86 0.35
CA GLU A 82 6.26 -11.89 1.22
C GLU A 82 5.32 -13.07 1.44
N ASP A 83 4.01 -12.80 1.40
CA ASP A 83 2.96 -13.83 1.38
C ASP A 83 1.62 -13.22 0.93
N VAL A 84 0.70 -14.09 0.52
CA VAL A 84 -0.70 -13.75 0.25
C VAL A 84 -1.63 -14.72 0.98
N VAL A 85 -2.15 -14.29 2.14
CA VAL A 85 -3.11 -15.09 2.91
C VAL A 85 -4.55 -14.77 2.53
N GLU A 86 -5.40 -15.80 2.51
CA GLU A 86 -6.84 -15.63 2.33
C GLU A 86 -7.55 -15.59 3.69
N LYS A 87 -8.36 -14.56 3.93
CA LYS A 87 -9.20 -14.44 5.13
C LYS A 87 -10.66 -14.24 4.73
N SER A 88 -11.59 -14.76 5.53
CA SER A 88 -13.02 -14.53 5.30
C SER A 88 -13.37 -13.07 5.60
N SER A 89 -14.44 -12.55 4.99
CA SER A 89 -14.92 -11.19 5.26
C SER A 89 -15.28 -10.96 6.73
N LYS A 90 -15.76 -12.00 7.43
CA LYS A 90 -16.09 -11.95 8.86
C LYS A 90 -14.87 -11.70 9.75
N MET A 91 -13.70 -12.15 9.31
CA MET A 91 -12.45 -12.02 10.07
C MET A 91 -11.74 -10.68 9.83
N ILE A 92 -12.23 -9.84 8.90
CA ILE A 92 -11.54 -8.62 8.51
C ILE A 92 -11.33 -7.64 9.68
N GLY A 93 -12.25 -7.63 10.65
CA GLY A 93 -12.14 -6.78 11.84
C GLY A 93 -10.91 -7.08 12.70
N THR A 94 -10.36 -8.30 12.63
CA THR A 94 -9.11 -8.65 13.34
C THR A 94 -7.88 -7.96 12.74
N LEU A 95 -8.01 -7.44 11.51
CA LEU A 95 -6.93 -6.77 10.80
C LEU A 95 -6.89 -5.26 11.05
N ASN A 96 -7.88 -4.68 11.75
CA ASN A 96 -8.00 -3.24 11.93
C ASN A 96 -6.74 -2.58 12.51
N LYS A 97 -6.00 -3.28 13.38
CA LYS A 97 -4.74 -2.75 13.96
C LYS A 97 -3.54 -2.77 12.99
N TYR A 98 -3.70 -3.26 11.76
CA TYR A 98 -2.62 -3.43 10.78
C TYR A 98 -2.80 -2.59 9.52
N HIS A 99 -3.85 -1.77 9.44
CA HIS A 99 -4.09 -0.90 8.29
C HIS A 99 -4.80 0.39 8.70
N ILE A 100 -4.72 1.39 7.83
CA ILE A 100 -5.27 2.72 8.12
C ILE A 100 -6.77 2.86 7.80
N TRP A 101 -7.38 1.90 7.10
CA TRP A 101 -8.77 1.99 6.64
C TRP A 101 -9.78 1.60 7.72
N THR A 102 -10.98 2.17 7.63
CA THR A 102 -12.09 1.74 8.49
C THR A 102 -12.61 0.36 8.12
N LYS A 103 -13.20 -0.32 9.10
CA LYS A 103 -13.94 -1.58 8.87
C LYS A 103 -15.04 -1.39 7.82
N GLU A 104 -15.83 -0.32 7.90
CA GLU A 104 -16.94 -0.05 6.98
C GLU A 104 -16.42 0.14 5.55
N HIS A 105 -15.28 0.83 5.39
CA HIS A 105 -14.64 0.98 4.10
C HIS A 105 -14.19 -0.37 3.53
N LEU A 106 -13.60 -1.22 4.36
CA LEU A 106 -13.16 -2.56 3.96
C LEU A 106 -14.31 -3.48 3.59
N GLU A 107 -15.39 -3.49 4.37
CA GLU A 107 -16.58 -4.29 4.07
C GLU A 107 -17.23 -3.86 2.75
N SER A 108 -17.38 -2.54 2.56
CA SER A 108 -17.86 -1.96 1.30
C SER A 108 -16.93 -2.29 0.13
N TYR A 109 -15.62 -2.15 0.34
CA TYR A 109 -14.62 -2.48 -0.66
C TYR A 109 -14.76 -3.95 -1.03
N LEU A 110 -14.64 -4.89 -0.09
CA LEU A 110 -14.65 -6.34 -0.33
C LEU A 110 -15.97 -6.85 -0.91
N ASN A 111 -17.10 -6.26 -0.53
CA ASN A 111 -18.44 -6.62 -0.98
C ASN A 111 -18.71 -8.13 -0.85
N ASN A 112 -18.63 -8.65 0.38
CA ASN A 112 -18.80 -10.06 0.75
C ASN A 112 -17.81 -11.07 0.13
N LYS A 113 -16.82 -10.61 -0.63
CA LYS A 113 -15.74 -11.49 -1.13
C LYS A 113 -14.73 -11.77 -0.02
N LYS A 114 -14.09 -12.94 -0.11
CA LYS A 114 -12.92 -13.25 0.72
C LYS A 114 -11.82 -12.22 0.45
N ALA A 115 -11.12 -11.83 1.50
CA ALA A 115 -9.99 -10.94 1.42
C ALA A 115 -8.72 -11.72 1.12
N LYS A 116 -7.91 -11.17 0.22
CA LYS A 116 -6.53 -11.56 -0.04
C LYS A 116 -5.65 -10.50 0.61
N ILE A 117 -4.92 -10.90 1.64
CA ILE A 117 -4.05 -10.03 2.42
C ILE A 117 -2.64 -10.20 1.88
N TRP A 118 -2.12 -9.18 1.21
CA TRP A 118 -0.76 -9.20 0.71
C TRP A 118 0.12 -8.68 1.83
N ILE A 119 1.02 -9.50 2.34
CA ILE A 119 2.02 -9.11 3.32
C ILE A 119 3.21 -8.58 2.55
N LEU A 120 3.59 -7.32 2.81
CA LEU A 120 4.58 -6.60 2.02
C LEU A 120 5.81 -6.25 2.85
N ARG A 121 6.99 -6.67 2.41
CA ARG A 121 8.25 -6.11 2.89
C ARG A 121 8.52 -4.81 2.12
N VAL A 122 8.46 -3.68 2.82
CA VAL A 122 8.56 -2.35 2.21
C VAL A 122 9.95 -1.75 2.46
N TYR A 123 10.50 -1.13 1.41
CA TYR A 123 11.79 -0.46 1.44
C TYR A 123 11.64 0.98 0.97
N LYS A 124 12.37 1.88 1.62
CA LYS A 124 12.56 3.26 1.17
C LYS A 124 13.71 3.30 0.19
N LEU A 125 13.48 3.86 -1.00
CA LEU A 125 14.52 4.09 -1.99
C LEU A 125 15.61 5.00 -1.39
N LYS A 126 16.85 4.83 -1.86
CA LYS A 126 17.98 5.70 -1.45
C LYS A 126 17.63 7.17 -1.65
N GLU A 127 17.06 7.48 -2.80
CA GLU A 127 16.56 8.81 -3.16
C GLU A 127 15.19 8.68 -3.85
N PRO A 128 14.22 9.57 -3.56
CA PRO A 128 12.98 9.65 -4.32
C PRO A 128 13.24 9.98 -5.80
N VAL A 129 12.42 9.44 -6.69
CA VAL A 129 12.59 9.64 -8.15
C VAL A 129 11.30 10.16 -8.77
N MET A 130 11.41 11.23 -9.56
CA MET A 130 10.30 11.77 -10.35
C MET A 130 10.13 10.98 -11.65
N VAL A 131 8.99 10.31 -11.82
CA VAL A 131 8.75 9.41 -12.96
C VAL A 131 7.42 9.66 -13.65
N GLN A 132 7.34 9.16 -14.89
CA GLN A 132 6.08 9.02 -15.62
C GLN A 132 5.75 7.54 -15.82
N THR A 133 4.46 7.24 -15.90
CA THR A 133 3.93 5.91 -16.21
C THR A 133 3.37 5.87 -17.64
N ASN A 134 3.35 4.69 -18.24
CA ASN A 134 2.62 4.39 -19.48
C ASN A 134 1.11 4.17 -19.26
N GLY A 135 0.64 4.33 -18.02
CA GLY A 135 -0.75 4.09 -17.64
C GLY A 135 -1.01 2.63 -17.25
N GLY A 136 -2.25 2.39 -16.80
CA GLY A 136 -2.69 1.12 -16.22
C GLY A 136 -3.46 1.36 -14.93
N THR A 137 -4.52 0.59 -14.69
CA THR A 137 -5.42 0.84 -13.55
C THR A 137 -4.86 0.29 -12.23
N ARG A 138 -4.27 -0.90 -12.26
CA ARG A 138 -3.73 -1.60 -11.08
C ARG A 138 -2.22 -1.62 -11.10
N TYR A 139 -1.67 -2.28 -12.12
CA TYR A 139 -0.24 -2.27 -12.38
C TYR A 139 0.04 -1.35 -13.55
N ALA A 140 1.20 -0.73 -13.52
CA ALA A 140 1.69 0.15 -14.55
C ALA A 140 3.17 -0.13 -14.77
N ASN A 141 3.68 0.29 -15.93
CA ASN A 141 5.12 0.34 -16.20
C ASN A 141 5.55 1.79 -16.30
N LEU A 142 6.61 2.14 -15.60
CA LEU A 142 7.27 3.42 -15.72
C LEU A 142 7.96 3.55 -17.07
N LYS A 143 8.04 4.78 -17.59
CA LYS A 143 8.78 5.08 -18.82
C LYS A 143 10.28 4.82 -18.66
N ASN A 144 10.82 5.20 -17.50
CA ASN A 144 12.23 5.09 -17.16
C ASN A 144 12.44 4.09 -16.02
N GLU A 145 13.65 3.55 -15.92
CA GLU A 145 14.02 2.71 -14.78
C GLU A 145 14.25 3.52 -13.52
N VAL A 146 13.81 2.98 -12.40
CA VAL A 146 14.14 3.46 -11.06
C VAL A 146 15.20 2.54 -10.46
N PRO A 147 16.33 3.07 -10.00
CA PRO A 147 17.32 2.31 -9.25
C PRO A 147 16.75 1.88 -7.90
N ILE A 148 16.96 0.60 -7.55
CA ILE A 148 16.58 0.04 -6.24
C ILE A 148 17.80 -0.26 -5.36
N ALA A 149 19.01 -0.06 -5.90
CA ALA A 149 20.25 -0.25 -5.14
C ALA A 149 20.34 0.76 -3.97
N GLY A 150 20.78 0.28 -2.81
CA GLY A 150 20.94 1.10 -1.61
C GLY A 150 19.62 1.48 -0.91
N MET A 151 18.50 0.87 -1.31
CA MET A 151 17.25 0.99 -0.56
C MET A 151 17.40 0.41 0.86
N LYS A 152 16.61 0.94 1.79
CA LYS A 152 16.63 0.50 3.19
C LYS A 152 15.25 -0.02 3.60
N PRO A 153 15.17 -1.12 4.36
CA PRO A 153 13.88 -1.60 4.81
C PRO A 153 13.22 -0.59 5.75
N VAL A 154 11.91 -0.42 5.62
CA VAL A 154 11.12 0.49 6.47
C VAL A 154 11.00 -0.05 7.88
N LEU A 155 10.81 -1.35 8.03
CA LEU A 155 10.78 -2.05 9.31
C LEU A 155 12.04 -2.90 9.48
N LYS A 156 12.54 -3.00 10.72
CA LYS A 156 13.60 -3.98 11.05
C LYS A 156 13.10 -5.41 10.75
N ASP A 157 14.02 -6.32 10.46
CA ASP A 157 13.68 -7.71 10.11
C ASP A 157 12.84 -8.37 11.20
N GLU A 158 13.27 -8.30 12.45
CA GLU A 158 12.59 -8.89 13.61
C GLU A 158 11.13 -8.41 13.74
N MET A 159 10.91 -7.09 13.65
CA MET A 159 9.57 -6.51 13.77
C MET A 159 8.66 -6.97 12.64
N PHE A 160 9.19 -7.01 11.42
CA PHE A 160 8.42 -7.47 10.26
C PHE A 160 8.09 -8.96 10.35
N SER A 161 9.05 -9.80 10.74
CA SER A 161 8.84 -11.24 10.92
C SER A 161 7.77 -11.53 11.98
N SER A 162 7.77 -10.78 13.08
CA SER A 162 6.71 -10.88 14.10
C SER A 162 5.34 -10.50 13.54
N LEU A 163 5.24 -9.36 12.85
CA LEU A 163 3.97 -8.92 12.24
C LEU A 163 3.46 -9.89 11.17
N LYS A 164 4.36 -10.41 10.31
CA LYS A 164 4.04 -11.41 9.30
C LYS A 164 3.42 -12.64 9.95
N LYS A 165 4.08 -13.19 10.98
CA LYS A 165 3.61 -14.37 11.72
C LYS A 165 2.26 -14.13 12.41
N GLU A 166 2.07 -12.97 13.04
CA GLU A 166 0.78 -12.62 13.65
C GLU A 166 -0.34 -12.68 12.62
N ILE A 167 -0.16 -12.08 11.45
CA ILE A 167 -1.18 -11.99 10.39
C ILE A 167 -1.45 -13.36 9.75
N GLU A 168 -0.41 -14.16 9.54
CA GLU A 168 -0.52 -15.53 9.03
C GLU A 168 -1.35 -16.40 9.98
N CYS A 169 -1.05 -16.37 11.29
CA CYS A 169 -1.68 -17.21 12.30
C CYS A 169 -3.10 -16.79 12.75
N MET A 170 -3.61 -15.64 12.31
CA MET A 170 -5.00 -15.23 12.62
C MET A 170 -6.02 -16.19 12.01
N ASN A 171 -6.83 -16.83 12.83
CA ASN A 171 -7.92 -17.71 12.38
C ASN A 171 -9.28 -17.05 12.60
#